data_AF-X0XL04-F1
#
_entry.id   AF-X0XL04-F1
#
_cell.length_a   1.000
_cell.length_b   1.000
_cell.length_c   1.000
_cell.angle_alpha   90.00
_cell.angle_beta   90.00
_cell.angle_gamma   90.00
#
_symmetry.space_group_name_H-M   'P 1'
#
loop_
_entity.id
_entity.type
_entity.pdbx_description
1 polymer ?
#
loop_
_entity_poly.entity_id
_entity_poly.type
_entity_poly.pdbx_seq_one_letter_code
_entity_poly.pdbx_strand_id
1 'polypeptide(L)'
;SIVTSQIITNVSPYLAQLLGRLRQGSMIISHENLFLMEVIPAAYIAIAANEVEKASDVKLIHFDPIGAYGRLFVSGSVESAKTAQRAAEEKMAEMAEKSMREEM
;
A
#
# COMPACT_ATOMS: atom_id res chain seq x y z
N SER A 1 -11.41 8.68 1.88
CA SER A 1 -11.06 7.35 2.42
C SER A 1 -9.55 7.21 2.66
N ILE A 2 -8.68 7.79 1.82
CA ILE A 2 -7.21 7.77 2.02
C ILE A 2 -6.81 8.71 3.16
N VAL A 3 -5.94 8.22 4.05
CA VAL A 3 -5.33 8.99 5.15
C VAL A 3 -3.91 9.38 4.78
N THR A 4 -3.13 8.42 4.28
CA THR A 4 -1.74 8.62 3.86
C THR A 4 -1.46 7.86 2.58
N SER A 5 -0.69 8.46 1.67
CA SER A 5 -0.15 7.83 0.45
C SER A 5 1.24 8.41 0.20
N GLN A 6 2.31 7.61 0.38
CA GLN A 6 3.68 8.11 0.29
C GLN A 6 4.63 7.08 -0.32
N ILE A 7 5.61 7.58 -1.07
CA ILE A 7 6.73 6.79 -1.61
C ILE A 7 8.01 7.25 -0.93
N ILE A 8 8.74 6.28 -0.36
CA ILE A 8 10.06 6.46 0.24
C ILE A 8 11.07 5.78 -0.68
N THR A 9 11.89 6.58 -1.35
CA THR A 9 12.93 6.07 -2.25
C THR A 9 14.20 5.70 -1.49
N ASN A 10 14.91 4.68 -1.96
CA ASN A 10 16.21 4.27 -1.42
C ASN A 10 16.17 4.03 0.10
N VAL A 11 15.35 3.06 0.51
CA VAL A 11 15.17 2.68 1.92
C VAL A 11 16.51 2.29 2.55
N SER A 12 16.80 2.87 3.71
CA SER A 12 18.05 2.59 4.43
C SER A 12 18.11 1.12 4.88
N PRO A 13 19.30 0.51 4.97
CA PRO A 13 19.44 -0.88 5.45
C PRO A 13 18.80 -1.13 6.81
N TYR A 14 18.88 -0.15 7.72
CA TYR A 14 18.26 -0.23 9.04
C TYR A 14 16.74 -0.24 8.96
N LEU A 15 16.14 0.63 8.14
CA LEU A 15 14.69 0.63 7.94
C LEU A 15 14.21 -0.66 7.25
N ALA A 16 14.95 -1.17 6.26
CA ALA A 16 14.65 -2.45 5.63
C ALA A 16 14.65 -3.61 6.65
N GLN A 17 15.60 -3.62 7.60
CA GLN A 17 15.64 -4.60 8.68
C GLN A 17 14.41 -4.49 9.61
N LEU A 18 14.01 -3.27 9.99
CA LEU A 18 12.83 -3.06 10.83
C LEU A 18 11.54 -3.50 10.13
N LEU A 19 11.34 -3.10 8.87
CA LEU A 19 10.20 -3.51 8.06
C LEU A 19 10.18 -5.03 7.88
N GLY A 20 11.35 -5.64 7.67
CA GLY A 20 11.50 -7.09 7.56
C GLY A 20 11.08 -7.88 8.81
N ARG A 21 11.12 -7.27 10.00
CA ARG A 21 10.63 -7.91 11.24
C ARG A 21 9.11 -7.87 11.37
N LEU A 22 8.46 -6.84 10.84
CA LEU A 22 7.02 -6.63 10.93
C LEU A 22 6.26 -7.27 9.77
N ARG A 23 6.95 -7.60 8.67
CA ARG A 23 6.33 -8.12 7.45
C ARG A 23 5.63 -9.46 7.68
N GLN A 24 4.52 -9.65 6.97
CA GLN A 24 3.85 -10.95 6.81
C GLN A 24 3.90 -11.49 5.36
N GLY A 25 4.37 -10.69 4.41
CA GLY A 25 4.57 -11.07 3.01
C GLY A 25 6.04 -11.17 2.61
N SER A 26 6.36 -10.62 1.44
CA SER A 26 7.68 -10.63 0.83
C SER A 26 8.70 -9.77 1.57
N MET A 27 9.99 -10.07 1.39
CA MET A 27 11.08 -9.32 2.02
C MET A 27 11.46 -8.08 1.21
N ILE A 28 11.52 -6.92 1.88
CA ILE A 28 12.16 -5.71 1.36
C ILE A 28 13.66 -5.78 1.62
N ILE A 29 14.47 -5.39 0.64
CA ILE A 29 15.92 -5.30 0.80
C ILE A 29 16.39 -3.84 0.81
N SER A 30 17.61 -3.62 1.28
CA SER A 30 18.24 -2.29 1.29
C SER A 30 18.20 -1.64 -0.10
N HIS A 31 18.02 -0.33 -0.13
CA HIS A 31 18.02 0.50 -1.33
C HIS A 31 16.83 0.30 -2.29
N GLU A 32 15.87 -0.55 -1.95
CA GLU A 32 14.57 -0.58 -2.63
C GLU A 32 13.73 0.65 -2.29
N ASN A 33 12.66 0.83 -3.07
CA ASN A 33 11.70 1.91 -2.88
C ASN A 33 10.43 1.34 -2.27
N LEU A 34 9.95 1.98 -1.23
CA LEU A 34 8.76 1.58 -0.49
C LEU A 34 7.60 2.50 -0.86
N PHE A 35 6.47 1.93 -1.26
CA PHE A 35 5.19 2.62 -1.26
C PHE A 35 4.40 2.18 -0.03
N LEU A 36 3.88 3.16 0.71
CA LEU A 36 3.02 2.94 1.87
C LEU A 36 1.70 3.70 1.71
N MET A 37 0.62 3.08 2.14
CA MET A 37 -0.71 3.67 2.13
C MET A 37 -1.47 3.33 3.41
N GLU A 38 -2.23 4.29 3.92
CA GLU A 38 -3.15 4.11 5.04
C GLU A 38 -4.55 4.61 4.66
N VAL A 39 -5.57 3.83 4.99
CA VAL A 39 -6.97 4.09 4.58
C VAL A 39 -7.96 3.85 5.72
N ILE A 40 -9.13 4.48 5.60
CA ILE A 40 -10.32 4.22 6.41
C ILE A 40 -11.51 4.05 5.46
N PRO A 41 -12.37 3.02 5.64
CA PRO A 41 -12.28 1.91 6.59
C PRO A 41 -11.11 0.94 6.32
N ALA A 42 -10.62 0.27 7.37
CA ALA A 42 -9.44 -0.59 7.26
C ALA A 42 -9.57 -1.72 6.23
N ALA A 43 -10.76 -2.29 6.09
CA ALA A 43 -11.03 -3.38 5.16
C ALA A 43 -10.75 -3.03 3.68
N TYR A 44 -10.79 -1.75 3.31
CA TYR A 44 -10.56 -1.34 1.91
C TYR A 44 -9.12 -1.57 1.46
N ILE A 45 -8.18 -1.68 2.39
CA ILE A 45 -6.77 -1.90 2.05
C ILE A 45 -6.54 -3.25 1.37
N ALA A 46 -7.39 -4.25 1.61
CA ALA A 46 -7.30 -5.56 0.95
C ALA A 46 -7.56 -5.46 -0.56
N ILE A 47 -8.53 -4.62 -0.96
CA ILE A 47 -8.81 -4.35 -2.38
C ILE A 47 -7.67 -3.54 -3.00
N ALA A 48 -7.15 -2.54 -2.29
CA ALA A 48 -6.01 -1.76 -2.75
C ALA A 48 -4.76 -2.62 -2.97
N ALA A 49 -4.48 -3.57 -2.06
CA ALA A 49 -3.35 -4.50 -2.20
C ALA A 49 -3.44 -5.31 -3.51
N ASN A 50 -4.63 -5.84 -3.82
CA ASN A 50 -4.85 -6.62 -5.05
C ASN A 50 -4.67 -5.78 -6.32
N GLU A 51 -5.23 -4.56 -6.37
CA GLU A 51 -5.08 -3.70 -7.56
C GLU A 51 -3.64 -3.22 -7.75
N VAL A 52 -2.89 -3.01 -6.66
CA VAL A 52 -1.47 -2.67 -6.70
C VAL A 52 -0.64 -3.79 -7.34
N GLU A 53 -0.82 -5.03 -6.88
CA GLU A 53 -0.12 -6.20 -7.45
C GLU A 53 -0.51 -6.46 -8.91
N LYS A 54 -1.77 -6.18 -9.27
CA LYS A 54 -2.24 -6.32 -10.65
C LYS A 54 -1.65 -5.26 -11.59
N ALA A 55 -1.47 -4.03 -11.12
CA ALA A 55 -1.03 -2.91 -11.95
C ALA A 55 0.48 -2.81 -12.10
N SER A 56 1.26 -3.43 -11.21
CA SER A 56 2.71 -3.21 -11.15
C SER A 56 3.46 -4.43 -10.61
N ASP A 57 4.67 -4.64 -11.12
CA ASP A 57 5.60 -5.62 -10.56
C ASP A 57 6.22 -5.06 -9.26
N VAL A 58 5.55 -5.35 -8.16
CA VAL A 58 5.94 -4.97 -6.80
C VAL A 58 5.87 -6.17 -5.87
N LYS A 59 6.67 -6.12 -4.80
CA LYS A 59 6.62 -7.08 -3.70
C LYS A 59 5.64 -6.59 -2.65
N LEU A 60 4.59 -7.38 -2.39
CA LEU A 60 3.71 -7.16 -1.26
C LEU A 60 4.44 -7.50 0.05
N ILE A 61 4.85 -6.48 0.81
CA ILE A 61 5.63 -6.66 2.04
C ILE A 61 4.72 -6.94 3.22
N HIS A 62 3.70 -6.10 3.40
CA HIS A 62 2.73 -6.24 4.47
C HIS A 62 1.46 -5.50 4.11
N PHE A 63 0.32 -6.04 4.51
CA PHE A 63 -0.91 -5.27 4.61
C PHE A 63 -1.68 -5.73 5.85
N ASP A 64 -2.40 -4.81 6.47
CA ASP A 64 -3.24 -5.07 7.63
C ASP A 64 -4.63 -4.50 7.37
N PRO A 65 -5.64 -5.34 7.09
CA PRO A 65 -7.00 -4.92 6.84
C PRO A 65 -7.86 -4.79 8.11
N ILE A 66 -7.28 -5.02 9.29
CA ILE A 66 -8.01 -5.08 10.56
C ILE A 66 -7.63 -3.90 11.46
N GLY A 67 -8.64 -3.22 12.01
CA GLY A 67 -8.47 -2.13 12.96
C GLY A 67 -9.16 -0.85 12.53
N ALA A 68 -8.76 0.28 13.12
CA ALA A 68 -9.30 1.59 12.76
C ALA A 68 -8.80 2.07 11.39
N TYR A 69 -7.56 1.72 11.06
CA TYR A 69 -6.90 2.09 9.82
C TYR A 69 -6.34 0.85 9.15
N GLY A 70 -6.48 0.77 7.83
CA GLY A 70 -5.89 -0.29 7.02
C GLY A 70 -4.56 0.19 6.47
N ARG A 71 -3.51 -0.64 6.53
CA ARG A 71 -2.15 -0.26 6.11
C ARG A 71 -1.63 -1.17 5.02
N LEU A 72 -0.91 -0.62 4.06
CA LEU A 72 -0.26 -1.33 2.97
C LEU A 72 1.20 -0.87 2.85
N PHE A 73 2.08 -1.84 2.64
CA PHE A 73 3.50 -1.65 2.34
C PHE A 73 3.88 -2.54 1.16
N VAL A 74 4.35 -1.93 0.08
CA VAL A 74 4.90 -2.65 -1.08
C VAL A 74 6.27 -2.11 -1.45
N SER A 75 7.16 -2.96 -1.96
CA SER A 75 8.49 -2.52 -2.43
C SER A 75 8.70 -2.82 -3.92
N GLY A 76 9.53 -2.01 -4.57
CA GLY A 76 9.89 -2.22 -5.97
C GLY A 76 10.77 -1.12 -6.55
N SER A 77 10.81 -1.06 -7.89
CA SER A 77 11.39 0.07 -8.60
C SER A 77 10.61 1.36 -8.32
N VAL A 78 11.23 2.53 -8.52
CA VAL A 78 10.55 3.81 -8.35
C VAL A 78 9.33 3.91 -9.29
N GLU A 79 9.45 3.38 -10.51
CA GLU A 79 8.37 3.36 -11.50
C GLU A 79 7.22 2.43 -11.09
N SER A 80 7.55 1.23 -10.62
CA SER A 80 6.57 0.26 -10.10
C SER A 80 5.84 0.86 -8.90
N ALA A 81 6.56 1.48 -7.96
CA ALA A 81 5.96 2.12 -6.78
C ALA A 81 5.02 3.28 -7.14
N LYS A 82 5.36 4.10 -8.16
CA LYS A 82 4.47 5.16 -8.67
C LYS A 82 3.23 4.60 -9.37
N THR A 83 3.37 3.48 -10.08
CA THR A 83 2.25 2.81 -10.73
C THR A 83 1.32 2.16 -9.72
N ALA A 84 1.88 1.49 -8.70
CA ALA A 84 1.17 0.99 -7.53
C ALA A 84 0.37 2.12 -6.84
N GLN A 85 1.02 3.24 -6.56
CA GLN A 85 0.38 4.38 -5.90
C GLN A 85 -0.86 4.87 -6.65
N ARG A 86 -0.73 5.09 -7.97
CA ARG A 86 -1.85 5.53 -8.81
C ARG A 86 -3.00 4.53 -8.82
N ALA A 87 -2.70 3.24 -9.02
CA ALA A 87 -3.72 2.19 -9.04
C ALA A 87 -4.47 2.09 -7.70
N ALA A 88 -3.76 2.21 -6.58
CA ALA A 88 -4.37 2.23 -5.26
C ALA A 88 -5.26 3.47 -5.07
N GLU A 89 -4.78 4.66 -5.43
CA GLU A 89 -5.54 5.90 -5.29
C GLU A 89 -6.82 5.93 -6.14
N GLU A 90 -6.72 5.48 -7.40
CA GLU A 90 -7.86 5.31 -8.30
C GLU A 90 -8.90 4.37 -7.69
N LYS A 91 -8.47 3.21 -7.17
CA LYS A 91 -9.41 2.25 -6.57
C LYS A 91 -10.04 2.79 -5.29
N MET A 92 -9.29 3.53 -4.48
CA MET A 92 -9.80 4.12 -3.25
C MET A 92 -10.81 5.25 -3.51
N ALA A 93 -10.67 5.96 -4.63
CA ALA A 93 -11.66 6.93 -5.09
C ALA A 93 -12.97 6.24 -5.52
N GLU A 94 -12.89 5.16 -6.31
CA GLU A 94 -14.05 4.35 -6.71
C GLU A 94 -14.82 3.81 -5.48
N MET A 95 -14.09 3.29 -4.49
CA MET A 95 -14.70 2.78 -3.27
C MET A 95 -15.37 3.89 -2.45
N ALA A 96 -14.79 5.09 -2.39
CA ALA A 96 -15.39 6.22 -1.69
C ALA A 96 -16.70 6.67 -2.33
N GLU A 97 -16.79 6.69 -3.66
CA GLU A 97 -18.03 7.01 -4.37
C GLU A 97 -19.12 5.98 -4.09
N LYS A 98 -18.76 4.69 -4.04
CA LYS A 98 -19.70 3.61 -3.75
C LYS A 98 -20.27 3.71 -2.33
N SER A 99 -19.44 3.97 -1.33
CA SER A 99 -19.89 4.18 0.05
C SER A 99 -20.88 5.35 0.15
N MET A 100 -20.60 6.48 -0.51
CA MET A 100 -21.45 7.66 -0.47
C MET A 100 -22.83 7.43 -1.13
N ARG A 101 -22.90 6.55 -2.14
CA ARG A 101 -24.18 6.15 -2.77
C ARG A 101 -25.01 5.20 -1.92
N GLU A 102 -24.37 4.37 -1.10
CA GLU A 102 -25.06 3.41 -0.22
C GLU A 102 -25.66 4.08 1.03
N GLU A 103 -25.19 5.28 1.37
CA GLU A 103 -25.70 6.10 2.49
C GLU A 103 -26.80 7.10 2.09
N MET A 104 -27.07 7.28 0.79
CA MET A 104 -28.16 8.12 0.23
C MET A 104 -29.42 7.30 -0.05
#